data_AF-A0A2E5NK93-F1
#
_entry.id   AF-A0A2E5NK93-F1
#
_cell.length_a   1.000
_cell.length_b   1.000
_cell.length_c   1.000
_cell.angle_alpha   90.00
_cell.angle_beta   90.00
_cell.angle_gamma   90.00
#
_symmetry.space_group_name_H-M   'P 1'
#
loop_
_entity.id
_entity.type
_entity.pdbx_description
1 polymer ?
#
loop_
_entity_poly.entity_id
_entity_poly.type
_entity_poly.pdbx_seq_one_letter_code
_entity_poly.pdbx_strand_id
1 'polypeptide(L)'
;MQIKPKIFTAFFLLVLLTACAAPSYQVPPPSDVSISRAVTEINSARNRPAKSVSMAEANAAVEGVMHRLKPKAQSLCNYLAERSSASCRNWQVTVEDNNEFNAYATGSNEIVIYKGIIEQTYFIDEVAL
;
A
#
# COMPACT_ATOMS: atom_id res chain seq x y z
N MET A 1 46.77 -26.61 8.44
CA MET A 1 46.39 -26.03 7.14
C MET A 1 46.08 -24.56 7.37
N GLN A 2 47.04 -23.66 7.09
CA GLN A 2 46.95 -22.22 7.38
C GLN A 2 46.38 -21.49 6.16
N ILE A 3 45.18 -20.92 6.29
CA ILE A 3 44.52 -20.16 5.22
C ILE A 3 45.21 -18.79 5.13
N LYS A 4 45.76 -18.46 3.95
CA LYS A 4 46.49 -17.19 3.74
C LYS A 4 45.54 -15.98 3.88
N PRO A 5 45.93 -14.91 4.58
CA PRO A 5 45.06 -13.77 4.89
C PRO A 5 44.49 -13.08 3.64
N LYS A 6 45.25 -13.05 2.53
CA LYS A 6 44.81 -12.47 1.25
C LYS A 6 43.63 -13.20 0.60
N ILE A 7 43.50 -14.51 0.83
CA ILE A 7 42.39 -15.33 0.31
C ILE A 7 41.13 -15.07 1.14
N PHE A 8 41.29 -14.83 2.44
CA PHE A 8 40.19 -14.50 3.35
C PHE A 8 39.58 -13.13 3.04
N THR A 9 40.42 -12.12 2.73
CA THR A 9 39.96 -10.77 2.36
C THR A 9 39.20 -10.75 1.03
N ALA A 10 39.67 -11.51 0.04
CA ALA A 10 39.01 -11.61 -1.26
C ALA A 10 37.63 -12.30 -1.16
N PHE A 11 37.51 -13.33 -0.32
CA PHE A 11 36.25 -14.01 -0.06
C PHE A 11 35.25 -13.11 0.67
N PHE A 12 35.69 -12.32 1.65
CA PHE A 12 34.84 -11.36 2.37
C PHE A 12 34.29 -10.25 1.46
N LEU A 13 35.11 -9.73 0.54
CA LEU A 13 34.68 -8.74 -0.47
C LEU A 13 33.67 -9.31 -1.46
N LEU A 14 33.81 -10.59 -1.84
CA LEU A 14 32.86 -11.25 -2.75
C LEU A 14 31.48 -11.44 -2.11
N VAL A 15 31.43 -11.78 -0.81
CA VAL A 15 30.18 -11.97 -0.04
C VAL A 15 29.41 -10.65 0.12
N LEU A 16 30.11 -9.53 0.29
CA LEU A 16 29.49 -8.20 0.39
C LEU A 16 28.84 -7.74 -0.92
N LEU A 17 29.34 -8.18 -2.08
CA LEU A 17 28.79 -7.81 -3.39
C LEU A 17 27.51 -8.59 -3.74
N THR A 18 27.31 -9.78 -3.16
CA THR A 18 26.10 -10.59 -3.39
C THR A 18 24.95 -10.29 -2.41
N ALA A 19 25.17 -9.42 -1.43
CA ALA A 19 24.22 -9.15 -0.33
C ALA A 19 23.11 -8.13 -0.68
N CYS A 20 23.09 -7.57 -1.91
CA CYS A 20 22.09 -6.58 -2.33
C CYS A 20 20.77 -7.19 -2.86
N ALA A 21 20.43 -8.43 -2.50
CA ALA A 21 19.10 -8.98 -2.81
C ALA A 21 18.13 -8.61 -1.68
N ALA A 22 17.51 -7.43 -1.76
CA ALA A 22 16.39 -7.10 -0.88
C ALA A 22 15.21 -8.04 -1.21
N PRO A 23 14.53 -8.63 -0.21
CA PRO A 23 13.31 -9.36 -0.46
C PRO A 23 12.28 -8.42 -1.10
N SER A 24 11.62 -8.89 -2.16
CA SER A 24 10.49 -8.23 -2.78
C SER A 24 9.40 -9.29 -2.97
N TYR A 25 8.32 -9.14 -2.24
CA TYR A 25 7.11 -9.91 -2.38
C TYR A 25 6.47 -9.58 -3.72
N GLN A 26 6.21 -10.61 -4.50
CA GLN A 26 5.53 -10.52 -5.78
C GLN A 26 4.12 -11.06 -5.58
N VAL A 27 3.13 -10.19 -5.78
CA VAL A 27 1.73 -10.63 -5.85
C VAL A 27 1.55 -11.41 -7.15
N PRO A 28 1.05 -12.66 -7.13
CA PRO A 28 0.76 -13.38 -8.36
C PRO A 28 -0.20 -12.60 -9.25
N PRO A 29 0.02 -12.53 -10.57
CA PRO A 29 -0.89 -11.83 -11.45
C PRO A 29 -2.27 -12.53 -11.46
N PRO A 30 -3.37 -11.78 -11.62
CA PRO A 30 -4.69 -12.38 -11.77
C PRO A 30 -4.78 -13.18 -13.07
N SER A 31 -5.62 -14.22 -13.09
CA SER A 31 -5.88 -15.00 -14.31
C SER A 31 -6.69 -14.22 -15.34
N ASP A 32 -6.56 -14.57 -16.63
CA ASP A 32 -7.37 -13.96 -17.71
C ASP A 32 -8.88 -14.08 -17.45
N VAL A 33 -9.31 -15.21 -16.87
CA VAL A 33 -10.71 -15.43 -16.48
C VAL A 33 -11.13 -14.45 -15.39
N SER A 34 -10.28 -14.19 -14.40
CA SER A 34 -10.54 -13.21 -13.34
C SER A 34 -10.63 -11.80 -13.91
N ILE A 35 -9.73 -11.44 -14.81
CA ILE A 35 -9.72 -10.13 -15.48
C ILE A 35 -11.01 -9.93 -16.29
N SER A 36 -11.38 -10.91 -17.13
CA SER A 36 -12.58 -10.83 -17.96
C SER A 36 -13.86 -10.68 -17.12
N ARG A 37 -13.95 -11.40 -15.98
CA ARG A 37 -15.06 -11.25 -15.04
C ARG A 37 -15.11 -9.85 -14.43
N ALA A 38 -13.98 -9.34 -13.96
CA ALA A 38 -13.89 -7.99 -13.38
C ALA A 38 -14.29 -6.91 -14.39
N VAL A 39 -13.82 -6.99 -15.64
CA VAL A 39 -14.21 -6.05 -16.71
C VAL A 39 -15.72 -6.10 -16.97
N THR A 40 -16.31 -7.29 -17.00
CA THR A 40 -17.76 -7.45 -17.18
C THR A 40 -18.53 -6.81 -16.03
N GLU A 41 -18.09 -7.04 -14.80
CA GLU A 41 -18.68 -6.44 -13.60
C GLU A 41 -18.62 -4.91 -13.65
N ILE A 42 -17.43 -4.34 -13.91
CA ILE A 42 -17.20 -2.90 -14.02
C ILE A 42 -18.11 -2.27 -15.09
N ASN A 43 -18.18 -2.86 -16.28
CA ASN A 43 -18.98 -2.33 -17.39
C ASN A 43 -20.49 -2.45 -17.14
N SER A 44 -20.92 -3.41 -16.31
CA SER A 44 -22.32 -3.59 -15.93
C SER A 44 -22.73 -2.77 -14.72
N ALA A 45 -21.77 -2.18 -14.00
CA ALA A 45 -22.01 -1.41 -12.80
C ALA A 45 -22.69 -0.08 -13.13
N ARG A 46 -23.63 0.33 -12.27
CA ARG A 46 -24.23 1.66 -12.34
C ARG A 46 -23.39 2.65 -11.55
N ASN A 47 -23.21 3.85 -12.10
CA ASN A 47 -22.61 4.97 -11.39
C ASN A 47 -23.38 5.24 -10.10
N ARG A 48 -22.64 5.44 -9.01
CA ARG A 48 -23.21 5.72 -7.71
C ARG A 48 -23.43 7.22 -7.56
N PRO A 49 -24.60 7.65 -7.05
CA PRO A 49 -24.82 9.05 -6.75
C PRO A 49 -23.89 9.48 -5.60
N ALA A 50 -23.23 10.62 -5.76
CA ALA A 50 -22.46 11.22 -4.68
C ALA A 50 -23.41 11.76 -3.59
N LYS A 51 -23.03 11.55 -2.33
CA LYS A 51 -23.64 12.22 -1.17
C LYS A 51 -22.74 13.40 -0.77
N SER A 52 -23.33 14.49 -0.27
CA SER A 52 -22.55 15.60 0.25
C SER A 52 -21.90 15.21 1.58
N VAL A 53 -20.60 15.39 1.69
CA VAL A 53 -19.82 15.14 2.91
C VAL A 53 -18.90 16.33 3.16
N SER A 54 -18.83 16.79 4.41
CA SER A 54 -17.87 17.83 4.81
C SER A 54 -16.44 17.26 4.89
N MET A 55 -15.43 18.12 4.78
CA MET A 55 -14.03 17.69 4.99
C MET A 55 -13.80 17.10 6.38
N ALA A 56 -14.51 17.58 7.42
CA ALA A 56 -14.40 17.04 8.76
C ALA A 56 -14.93 15.59 8.84
N GLU A 57 -16.08 15.33 8.21
CA GLU A 57 -16.65 13.98 8.14
C GLU A 57 -15.79 13.04 7.31
N ALA A 58 -15.24 13.52 6.18
CA ALA A 58 -14.34 12.72 5.34
C ALA A 58 -13.05 12.34 6.08
N ASN A 59 -12.44 13.29 6.79
CA ASN A 59 -11.27 13.02 7.63
C ASN A 59 -11.59 12.02 8.75
N ALA A 60 -12.70 12.21 9.47
CA ALA A 60 -13.10 11.30 10.54
C ALA A 60 -13.38 9.88 10.02
N ALA A 61 -14.00 9.75 8.85
CA ALA A 61 -14.24 8.48 8.18
C ALA A 61 -12.92 7.75 7.86
N VAL A 62 -11.97 8.44 7.22
CA VAL A 62 -10.65 7.89 6.90
C VAL A 62 -9.87 7.55 8.17
N GLU A 63 -9.86 8.41 9.18
CA GLU A 63 -9.19 8.15 10.46
C GLU A 63 -9.71 6.87 11.13
N GLY A 64 -11.04 6.68 11.14
CA GLY A 64 -11.66 5.46 11.67
C GLY A 64 -11.24 4.20 10.92
N VAL A 65 -11.14 4.26 9.59
CA VAL A 65 -10.62 3.16 8.77
C VAL A 65 -9.15 2.89 9.11
N MET A 66 -8.33 3.94 9.17
CA MET A 66 -6.90 3.81 9.41
C MET A 66 -6.59 3.28 10.81
N HIS A 67 -7.39 3.65 11.81
CA HIS A 67 -7.28 3.12 13.17
C HIS A 67 -7.38 1.58 13.18
N ARG A 68 -8.25 1.01 12.33
CA ARG A 68 -8.43 -0.45 12.21
C ARG A 68 -7.33 -1.11 11.39
N LEU A 69 -6.93 -0.50 10.27
CA LEU A 69 -5.99 -1.12 9.31
C LEU A 69 -4.52 -0.98 9.72
N LYS A 70 -4.13 0.14 10.32
CA LYS A 70 -2.72 0.51 10.54
C LYS A 70 -1.93 -0.53 11.34
N PRO A 71 -2.43 -1.12 12.44
CA PRO A 71 -1.67 -2.11 13.20
C PRO A 71 -1.31 -3.36 12.38
N LYS A 72 -2.26 -3.88 11.59
CA LYS A 72 -2.03 -5.07 10.76
C LYS A 72 -1.16 -4.76 9.55
N ALA A 73 -1.37 -3.61 8.91
CA ALA A 73 -0.51 -3.14 7.82
C ALA A 73 0.95 -2.96 8.28
N GLN A 74 1.16 -2.37 9.46
CA GLN A 74 2.49 -2.22 10.07
C GLN A 74 3.13 -3.57 10.39
N SER A 75 2.36 -4.50 10.97
CA SER A 75 2.83 -5.87 11.25
C SER A 75 3.28 -6.57 9.97
N LEU A 76 2.48 -6.52 8.91
CA LEU A 76 2.80 -7.12 7.62
C LEU A 76 4.02 -6.46 6.98
N CYS A 77 4.09 -5.13 6.96
CA CYS A 77 5.22 -4.40 6.40
C CYS A 77 6.55 -4.78 7.07
N ASN A 78 6.56 -4.88 8.40
CA ASN A 78 7.76 -5.31 9.14
C ASN A 78 8.09 -6.79 8.88
N TYR A 79 7.08 -7.65 8.74
CA TYR A 79 7.27 -9.07 8.45
C TYR A 79 7.91 -9.31 7.08
N LEU A 80 7.47 -8.57 6.05
CA LEU A 80 8.02 -8.69 4.69
C LEU A 80 9.44 -8.12 4.57
N ALA A 81 9.84 -7.20 5.47
CA ALA A 81 11.18 -6.62 5.55
C ALA A 81 11.69 -5.95 4.25
N GLU A 82 10.80 -5.58 3.34
CA GLU A 82 11.13 -4.90 2.07
C GLU A 82 11.43 -3.42 2.26
N ARG A 83 10.93 -2.84 3.36
CA ARG A 83 11.09 -1.44 3.72
C ARG A 83 11.67 -1.33 5.12
N SER A 84 12.32 -0.21 5.40
CA SER A 84 12.82 0.05 6.75
C SER A 84 11.67 0.06 7.76
N SER A 85 11.92 -0.38 8.99
CA SER A 85 10.91 -0.32 10.05
C SER A 85 10.44 1.10 10.34
N ALA A 86 11.27 2.12 10.07
CA ALA A 86 10.87 3.51 10.13
C ALA A 86 9.81 3.84 9.06
N SER A 87 10.03 3.42 7.80
CA SER A 87 9.06 3.58 6.72
C SER A 87 7.74 2.85 7.02
N CYS A 88 7.81 1.65 7.59
CA CYS A 88 6.60 0.91 7.99
C CYS A 88 5.78 1.63 9.07
N ARG A 89 6.40 2.43 9.95
CA ARG A 89 5.71 3.13 11.05
C ARG A 89 5.23 4.53 10.66
N ASN A 90 5.97 5.23 9.82
CA ASN A 90 5.86 6.68 9.64
C ASN A 90 5.10 7.09 8.37
N TRP A 91 4.30 6.21 7.78
CA TRP A 91 3.44 6.59 6.67
C TRP A 91 2.20 7.32 7.15
N GLN A 92 1.72 8.22 6.29
CA GLN A 92 0.63 9.14 6.55
C GLN A 92 -0.49 8.94 5.54
N VAL A 93 -1.71 9.28 5.95
CA VAL A 93 -2.87 9.32 5.08
C VAL A 93 -3.45 10.71 5.16
N THR A 94 -3.65 11.33 4.02
CA THR A 94 -4.20 12.68 3.88
C THR A 94 -5.47 12.63 3.05
N VAL A 95 -6.44 13.49 3.39
CA VAL A 95 -7.68 13.66 2.63
C VAL A 95 -7.63 14.98 1.88
N GLU A 96 -7.76 14.94 0.57
CA GLU A 96 -7.83 16.13 -0.28
C GLU A 96 -9.28 16.49 -0.62
N ASP A 97 -9.58 17.79 -0.67
CA ASP A 97 -10.86 18.33 -1.10
C ASP A 97 -11.00 18.25 -2.63
N ASN A 98 -11.15 17.03 -3.12
CA ASN A 98 -11.38 16.68 -4.50
C ASN A 98 -12.54 15.68 -4.55
N ASN A 99 -13.49 15.90 -5.47
CA ASN A 99 -14.70 15.08 -5.61
C ASN A 99 -14.55 13.91 -6.59
N GLU A 100 -13.39 13.76 -7.22
CA GLU A 100 -13.08 12.58 -8.04
C GLU A 100 -12.98 11.31 -7.17
N PHE A 101 -13.39 10.18 -7.74
CA PHE A 101 -13.26 8.87 -7.09
C PHE A 101 -11.83 8.34 -7.28
N ASN A 102 -10.89 8.82 -6.45
CA ASN A 102 -9.49 8.44 -6.59
C ASN A 102 -8.72 8.45 -5.26
N ALA A 103 -7.71 7.59 -5.19
CA ALA A 103 -6.70 7.56 -4.13
C ALA A 103 -5.39 7.03 -4.73
N TYR A 104 -4.27 7.49 -4.19
CA TYR A 104 -2.96 7.04 -4.65
C TYR A 104 -1.94 7.06 -3.52
N ALA A 105 -0.94 6.19 -3.65
CA ALA A 105 0.23 6.20 -2.79
C ALA A 105 1.36 6.97 -3.46
N THR A 106 2.07 7.78 -2.69
CA THR A 106 3.23 8.54 -3.16
C THR A 106 4.53 7.78 -2.89
N GLY A 107 5.63 8.21 -3.53
CA GLY A 107 6.97 7.75 -3.20
C GLY A 107 7.48 8.21 -1.82
N SER A 108 6.77 9.11 -1.14
CA SER A 108 7.19 9.78 0.11
C SER A 108 6.51 9.25 1.38
N ASN A 109 6.03 8.00 1.38
CA ASN A 109 5.29 7.38 2.50
C ASN A 109 3.97 8.09 2.83
N GLU A 110 3.29 8.59 1.81
CA GLU A 110 1.99 9.22 1.95
C GLU A 110 0.97 8.50 1.07
N ILE A 111 -0.26 8.42 1.57
CA ILE A 111 -1.41 7.96 0.82
C ILE A 111 -2.39 9.13 0.78
N VAL A 112 -2.75 9.54 -0.42
CA VAL A 112 -3.72 10.62 -0.64
C VAL A 112 -5.06 9.97 -0.99
N ILE A 113 -6.10 10.32 -0.26
CA ILE A 113 -7.48 9.89 -0.51
C ILE A 113 -8.30 11.11 -0.88
N TYR A 114 -9.01 11.07 -2.00
CA TYR A 114 -9.91 12.17 -2.36
C TYR A 114 -11.23 12.04 -1.62
N LYS A 115 -11.79 13.18 -1.19
CA LYS A 115 -13.11 13.26 -0.58
C LYS A 115 -14.18 12.54 -1.42
N GLY A 116 -14.06 12.56 -2.75
CA GLY A 116 -14.96 11.87 -3.68
C GLY A 116 -15.14 10.38 -3.43
N ILE A 117 -14.13 9.68 -2.88
CA ILE A 117 -14.28 8.28 -2.44
C ILE A 117 -15.33 8.16 -1.33
N ILE A 118 -15.29 9.07 -0.36
CA ILE A 118 -16.23 9.08 0.78
C ILE A 118 -17.64 9.48 0.32
N GLU A 119 -17.73 10.43 -0.62
CA GLU A 119 -18.99 10.87 -1.20
C GLU A 119 -19.69 9.76 -1.99
N GLN A 120 -18.95 8.82 -2.58
CA GLN A 120 -19.51 7.79 -3.48
C GLN A 120 -19.54 6.36 -2.88
N THR A 121 -19.20 6.21 -1.59
CA THR A 121 -19.29 4.93 -0.86
C THR A 121 -20.56 4.84 -0.01
N TYR A 122 -21.18 3.66 0.02
CA TYR A 122 -22.36 3.40 0.86
C TYR A 122 -21.95 3.03 2.27
N PHE A 123 -21.01 2.08 2.39
CA PHE A 123 -20.50 1.59 3.66
C PHE A 123 -19.06 2.03 3.85
N ILE A 124 -18.72 2.41 5.08
CA ILE A 124 -17.36 2.85 5.42
C ILE A 124 -16.32 1.74 5.23
N ASP A 125 -16.74 0.47 5.29
CA ASP A 125 -15.85 -0.67 5.06
C ASP A 125 -15.40 -0.76 3.59
N GLU A 126 -16.12 -0.16 2.64
CA GLU A 126 -15.69 -0.10 1.24
C GLU A 126 -14.45 0.80 1.06
N VAL A 127 -14.22 1.75 1.96
CA VAL A 127 -13.01 2.58 1.97
C VAL A 127 -11.78 1.76 2.42
N ALA A 128 -12.01 0.60 3.05
CA ALA A 128 -10.97 -0.28 3.58
C ALA A 128 -10.65 -1.48 2.67
N LEU A 129 -11.41 -1.66 1.57
CA LEU A 129 -11.26 -2.75 0.59
C LEU A 129 -10.33 -2.31 -0.56
#